data_AF-F7CBR0-F1
#
_entry.id   AF-F7CBR0-F1
#
_cell.length_a   1.000
_cell.length_b   1.000
_cell.length_c   1.000
_cell.angle_alpha   90.00
_cell.angle_beta   90.00
_cell.angle_gamma   90.00
#
_symmetry.space_group_name_H-M   'P 1'
#
loop_
_entity.id
_entity.type
_entity.pdbx_description
1 polymer ?
#
loop_
_entity_poly.entity_id
_entity_poly.type
_entity_poly.pdbx_seq_one_letter_code
_entity_poly.pdbx_strand_id
1 'polypeptide(L)'
;MGLELYLDLLSQPCRAVYIFAKKNAIPFELRTVELLKGQQHSDAFVQVNPLRKVPALKDGDFTLAESVAILLYLSRKYKTPDHWYPQDLQARARVDEYLAWQHTALRSSCSRAMWQKLLGPVLLGVQVPPETLASTLAELDRNLQLLEDKFLKDQAFLTGPHISVADLVAITELMHLGCRAGAGTSLQDGKSQMEGTGSIAGNSTGTWLSLIPWWTVLGCEASLPQARGHKSRRLW
;
A
#
# COMPACT_ATOMS: atom_id res chain seq x y z
N MET A 1 -11.75 3.51 28.00
CA MET A 1 -12.20 3.91 26.66
C MET A 1 -11.29 3.25 25.64
N GLY A 2 -11.85 2.65 24.60
CA GLY A 2 -11.10 1.90 23.59
C GLY A 2 -10.51 2.78 22.49
N LEU A 3 -9.55 2.24 21.75
CA LEU A 3 -9.01 2.84 20.53
C LEU A 3 -10.03 2.67 19.39
N GLU A 4 -10.38 3.74 18.70
CA GLU A 4 -11.24 3.74 17.51
C GLU A 4 -10.42 4.11 16.28
N LEU A 5 -10.58 3.35 15.20
CA LEU A 5 -9.95 3.63 13.90
C LEU A 5 -11.03 3.89 12.86
N TYR A 6 -11.03 5.10 12.31
CA TYR A 6 -11.97 5.56 11.29
C TYR A 6 -11.38 5.35 9.91
N LEU A 7 -11.85 4.31 9.21
CA LEU A 7 -11.20 3.77 8.02
C LEU A 7 -12.19 3.53 6.86
N ASP A 8 -11.66 3.59 5.64
CA ASP A 8 -12.23 2.97 4.45
C ASP A 8 -11.15 2.12 3.78
N LEU A 9 -11.34 0.80 3.68
CA LEU A 9 -10.33 -0.10 3.13
C LEU A 9 -10.12 0.07 1.61
N LEU A 10 -10.98 0.84 0.94
CA LEU A 10 -10.71 1.34 -0.41
C LEU A 10 -9.44 2.21 -0.44
N SER A 11 -9.16 2.96 0.63
CA SER A 11 -8.01 3.88 0.74
C SER A 11 -6.72 3.14 1.15
N GLN A 12 -5.61 3.36 0.42
CA GLN A 12 -4.28 2.78 0.76
C GLN A 12 -3.87 3.00 2.22
N PRO A 13 -3.86 4.25 2.73
CA PRO A 13 -3.38 4.52 4.07
C PRO A 13 -4.24 3.89 5.15
N CYS A 14 -5.54 3.69 4.88
CA CYS A 14 -6.42 2.97 5.79
C CYS A 14 -6.04 1.48 5.87
N ARG A 15 -5.68 0.85 4.74
CA ARG A 15 -5.17 -0.52 4.74
C ARG A 15 -3.87 -0.65 5.51
N ALA A 16 -2.95 0.31 5.37
CA ALA A 16 -1.70 0.29 6.13
C ALA A 16 -1.96 0.30 7.65
N VAL A 17 -2.80 1.24 8.11
CA VAL A 17 -3.19 1.32 9.53
C VAL A 17 -3.90 0.05 10.00
N TYR A 18 -4.85 -0.47 9.20
CA TYR A 18 -5.58 -1.70 9.52
C TYR A 18 -4.67 -2.91 9.64
N ILE A 19 -3.80 -3.13 8.65
CA ILE A 19 -2.85 -4.25 8.62
C ILE A 19 -1.89 -4.14 9.81
N PHE A 20 -1.35 -2.95 10.07
CA PHE A 20 -0.46 -2.72 11.21
C PHE A 20 -1.13 -3.10 12.53
N ALA A 21 -2.35 -2.61 12.76
CA ALA A 21 -3.08 -2.87 14.00
C ALA A 21 -3.41 -4.36 14.15
N LYS A 22 -3.87 -5.02 13.08
CA LYS A 22 -4.16 -6.47 13.10
C LYS A 22 -2.92 -7.31 13.32
N LYS A 23 -1.81 -7.03 12.62
CA LYS A 23 -0.56 -7.81 12.75
C LYS A 23 0.09 -7.67 14.11
N ASN A 24 -0.10 -6.55 14.78
CA ASN A 24 0.41 -6.32 16.12
C ASN A 24 -0.62 -6.63 17.22
N ALA A 25 -1.73 -7.29 16.88
CA ALA A 25 -2.81 -7.65 17.81
C ALA A 25 -3.31 -6.47 18.65
N ILE A 26 -3.30 -5.26 18.08
CA ILE A 26 -3.79 -4.05 18.75
C ILE A 26 -5.31 -4.12 18.81
N PRO A 27 -5.95 -4.02 20.00
CA PRO A 27 -7.40 -3.97 20.10
C PRO A 27 -7.89 -2.60 19.66
N PHE A 28 -8.80 -2.58 18.68
CA PHE A 28 -9.46 -1.36 18.21
C PHE A 28 -10.90 -1.64 17.77
N GLU A 29 -11.74 -0.62 17.86
CA GLU A 29 -13.04 -0.58 17.22
C GLU A 29 -12.90 0.02 15.82
N LEU A 30 -13.40 -0.69 14.82
CA LEU A 30 -13.41 -0.21 13.43
C LEU A 30 -14.65 0.67 13.20
N ARG A 31 -14.42 1.93 12.87
CA ARG A 31 -15.45 2.89 12.44
C ARG A 31 -15.35 3.05 10.92
N THR A 32 -16.25 2.43 10.17
CA THR A 32 -16.24 2.56 8.69
C THR A 32 -16.69 3.96 8.28
N VAL A 33 -15.93 4.61 7.39
CA VAL A 33 -16.28 5.92 6.80
C VAL A 33 -16.33 5.75 5.28
N GLU A 34 -17.52 5.54 4.73
CA GLU A 34 -17.71 5.23 3.31
C GLU A 34 -17.38 6.42 2.40
N LEU A 35 -16.20 6.38 1.75
CA LEU A 35 -15.69 7.46 0.90
C LEU A 35 -16.57 7.70 -0.33
N LEU A 36 -17.11 6.62 -0.91
CA LEU A 36 -17.97 6.70 -2.10
C LEU A 36 -19.32 7.38 -1.79
N LYS A 37 -19.76 7.36 -0.53
CA LYS A 37 -20.95 8.08 -0.07
C LYS A 37 -20.63 9.47 0.48
N GLY A 38 -19.37 9.89 0.46
CA GLY A 38 -18.96 11.20 0.97
C GLY A 38 -19.02 11.34 2.49
N GLN A 39 -19.04 10.26 3.26
CA GLN A 39 -19.18 10.31 4.73
C GLN A 39 -18.06 11.09 5.43
N GLN A 40 -16.89 11.21 4.80
CA GLN A 40 -15.78 12.05 5.27
C GLN A 40 -16.12 13.55 5.32
N HIS A 41 -17.24 13.96 4.72
CA HIS A 41 -17.73 15.34 4.77
C HIS A 41 -18.90 15.53 5.75
N SER A 42 -19.35 14.47 6.44
CA SER A 42 -20.40 14.57 7.45
C SER A 42 -19.93 15.34 8.68
N ASP A 43 -20.84 16.07 9.32
CA ASP A 43 -20.53 16.82 10.55
C ASP A 43 -19.96 15.91 11.63
N ALA A 44 -20.49 14.69 11.76
CA ALA A 44 -20.02 13.69 12.70
C ALA A 44 -18.53 13.34 12.50
N PHE A 45 -18.08 13.19 11.26
CA PHE A 45 -16.67 12.87 10.97
C PHE A 45 -15.77 14.11 11.03
N VAL A 46 -16.28 15.29 10.65
CA VAL A 46 -15.52 16.55 10.72
C VAL A 46 -15.07 16.84 12.16
N GLN A 47 -15.87 16.49 13.17
CA GLN A 47 -15.48 16.61 14.58
C GLN A 47 -14.31 15.68 14.96
N VAL A 48 -14.14 14.54 14.28
CA VAL A 48 -13.04 13.61 14.50
C VAL A 48 -11.79 14.03 13.73
N ASN A 49 -11.95 14.37 12.44
CA ASN A 49 -10.88 14.85 11.59
C ASN A 49 -11.33 16.06 10.75
N PRO A 50 -10.95 17.29 11.17
CA PRO A 50 -11.25 18.51 10.43
C PRO A 50 -10.69 18.55 9.00
N LEU A 51 -9.68 17.73 8.68
CA LEU A 51 -9.11 17.60 7.33
C LEU A 51 -10.02 16.84 6.37
N ARG A 52 -11.13 16.24 6.86
CA ARG A 52 -12.13 15.53 6.04
C ARG A 52 -11.53 14.40 5.20
N LYS A 53 -10.51 13.73 5.75
CA LYS A 53 -9.79 12.63 5.11
C LYS A 53 -9.73 11.42 6.03
N VAL A 54 -9.62 10.24 5.46
CA VAL A 54 -9.34 9.00 6.18
C VAL A 54 -7.90 8.54 5.88
N PRO A 55 -7.23 7.84 6.81
CA PRO A 55 -7.70 7.39 8.12
C PRO A 55 -7.73 8.49 9.19
N ALA A 56 -8.48 8.25 10.26
CA ALA A 56 -8.37 8.99 11.52
C ALA A 56 -8.38 8.01 12.71
N LEU A 57 -7.79 8.44 13.82
CA LEU A 57 -7.71 7.69 15.07
C LEU A 57 -8.37 8.51 16.18
N LYS A 58 -9.10 7.85 17.07
CA LYS A 58 -9.57 8.41 18.34
C LYS A 58 -9.19 7.47 19.48
N ASP A 59 -8.64 8.04 20.55
CA ASP A 59 -8.14 7.31 21.70
C ASP A 59 -8.51 8.06 22.98
N GLY A 60 -9.71 7.76 23.50
CA GLY A 60 -10.37 8.63 24.48
C GLY A 60 -10.72 9.98 23.85
N ASP A 61 -10.24 11.06 24.45
CA ASP A 61 -10.47 12.44 23.96
C ASP A 61 -9.41 12.87 22.92
N PHE A 62 -8.36 12.09 22.73
CA PHE A 62 -7.31 12.38 21.76
C PHE A 62 -7.72 11.93 20.36
N THR A 63 -7.67 12.83 19.38
CA THR A 63 -7.85 12.51 17.96
C THR A 63 -6.56 12.77 17.18
N LEU A 64 -6.32 11.94 16.16
CA LEU A 64 -5.14 12.05 15.30
C LEU A 64 -5.52 11.74 13.85
N ALA A 65 -5.05 12.60 12.96
CA ALA A 65 -5.12 12.43 11.51
C ALA A 65 -3.74 12.09 10.94
N GLU A 66 -3.68 11.84 9.63
CA GLU A 66 -2.48 11.42 8.89
C GLU A 66 -2.02 9.99 9.22
N SER A 67 -2.00 9.13 8.21
CA SER A 67 -1.75 7.69 8.41
C SER A 67 -0.37 7.37 8.94
N VAL A 68 0.65 8.10 8.51
CA VAL A 68 2.02 7.93 9.03
C VAL A 68 2.07 8.29 10.50
N ALA A 69 1.48 9.43 10.90
CA ALA A 69 1.42 9.82 12.30
C ALA A 69 0.68 8.77 13.16
N ILE A 70 -0.42 8.24 12.65
CA ILE A 70 -1.18 7.15 13.29
C ILE A 70 -0.33 5.88 13.44
N LEU A 71 0.38 5.44 12.40
CA LEU A 71 1.25 4.26 12.46
C LEU A 71 2.36 4.43 13.51
N LEU A 72 3.00 5.61 13.56
CA LEU A 72 4.03 5.92 14.55
C LEU A 72 3.46 6.03 15.97
N TYR A 73 2.23 6.55 16.12
CA TYR A 73 1.54 6.58 17.40
C TYR A 73 1.26 5.17 17.91
N LEU A 74 0.72 4.30 17.07
CA LEU A 74 0.40 2.92 17.41
C LEU A 74 1.67 2.12 17.74
N SER A 75 2.75 2.29 16.97
CA SER A 75 4.01 1.59 17.23
C SER A 75 4.59 1.92 18.60
N ARG A 76 4.56 3.20 18.97
CA ARG A 76 5.06 3.71 20.26
C ARG A 76 4.15 3.33 21.43
N LYS A 77 2.81 3.43 21.26
CA LYS A 77 1.84 3.17 22.33
C LYS A 77 1.77 1.69 22.73
N TYR A 78 1.74 0.79 21.75
CA TYR A 78 1.43 -0.63 21.99
C TYR A 78 2.66 -1.55 22.10
N LYS A 79 3.88 -0.99 22.21
CA LYS A 79 5.14 -1.75 22.28
C LYS A 79 5.24 -2.81 21.19
N THR A 80 4.94 -2.42 19.96
CA THR A 80 5.07 -3.32 18.81
C THR A 80 6.53 -3.74 18.61
N PRO A 81 6.83 -4.87 17.93
CA PRO A 81 8.20 -5.26 17.63
C PRO A 81 9.03 -4.11 17.04
N ASP A 82 10.27 -3.96 17.52
CA ASP A 82 11.13 -2.80 17.23
C ASP A 82 11.40 -2.61 15.73
N HIS A 83 11.43 -3.71 14.96
CA HIS A 83 11.67 -3.68 13.52
C HIS A 83 10.66 -2.81 12.75
N TRP A 84 9.43 -2.65 13.26
CA TRP A 84 8.44 -1.78 12.62
C TRP A 84 8.90 -0.32 12.59
N TYR A 85 9.44 0.17 13.71
CA TYR A 85 9.90 1.54 13.85
C TYR A 85 11.09 1.59 14.84
N PRO A 86 12.31 1.34 14.34
CA PRO A 86 13.48 1.08 15.19
C PRO A 86 13.79 2.20 16.18
N GLN A 87 14.42 1.87 17.30
CA GLN A 87 14.96 2.86 18.25
C GLN A 87 16.32 3.42 17.86
N ASP A 88 17.13 2.66 17.13
CA ASP A 88 18.40 3.14 16.61
C ASP A 88 18.19 4.39 15.75
N LEU A 89 19.03 5.41 16.00
CA LEU A 89 18.88 6.74 15.41
C LEU A 89 18.98 6.67 13.88
N GLN A 90 19.93 5.92 13.34
CA GLN A 90 20.18 5.86 11.90
C GLN A 90 19.16 4.99 11.19
N ALA A 91 18.81 3.82 11.75
CA ALA A 91 17.77 2.97 11.21
C ALA A 91 16.40 3.68 11.19
N ARG A 92 16.07 4.39 12.27
CA ARG A 92 14.87 5.25 12.31
C ARG A 92 14.91 6.34 11.25
N ALA A 93 16.04 7.04 11.11
CA ALA A 93 16.19 8.10 10.11
C ALA A 93 15.98 7.58 8.68
N ARG A 94 16.34 6.33 8.37
CA ARG A 94 16.05 5.70 7.07
C ARG A 94 14.56 5.43 6.86
N VAL A 95 13.86 4.98 7.89
CA VAL A 95 12.40 4.83 7.86
C VAL A 95 11.73 6.19 7.66
N ASP A 96 12.13 7.20 8.42
CA ASP A 96 11.58 8.55 8.31
C ASP A 96 11.87 9.19 6.93
N GLU A 97 13.06 8.97 6.37
CA GLU A 97 13.43 9.41 5.00
C GLU A 97 12.46 8.85 3.96
N TYR A 98 12.17 7.55 4.01
CA TYR A 98 11.22 6.92 3.09
C TYR A 98 9.80 7.45 3.29
N LEU A 99 9.33 7.50 4.55
CA LEU A 99 7.98 7.94 4.88
C LEU A 99 7.70 9.39 4.44
N ALA A 100 8.71 10.26 4.54
CA ALA A 100 8.64 11.63 4.06
C ALA A 100 8.60 11.68 2.52
N TRP A 101 9.46 10.93 1.84
CA TRP A 101 9.53 10.91 0.38
C TRP A 101 8.26 10.32 -0.26
N GLN A 102 7.76 9.17 0.22
CA GLN A 102 6.64 8.48 -0.41
C GLN A 102 5.38 9.36 -0.48
N HIS A 103 5.16 10.23 0.53
CA HIS A 103 3.93 11.01 0.65
C HIS A 103 3.76 11.98 -0.52
N THR A 104 4.86 12.60 -0.95
CA THR A 104 4.87 13.57 -2.06
C THR A 104 5.18 12.93 -3.42
N ALA A 105 5.80 11.74 -3.42
CA ALA A 105 6.17 11.02 -4.63
C ALA A 105 5.19 9.86 -4.89
N LEU A 106 5.55 8.65 -4.46
CA LEU A 106 4.88 7.40 -4.82
C LEU A 106 3.37 7.42 -4.53
N ARG A 107 2.97 7.90 -3.36
CA ARG A 107 1.55 8.02 -2.98
C ARG A 107 0.78 8.94 -3.92
N SER A 108 1.34 10.10 -4.22
CA SER A 108 0.72 11.14 -5.06
C SER A 108 0.53 10.64 -6.49
N SER A 109 1.56 10.05 -7.10
CA SER A 109 1.48 9.48 -8.44
C SER A 109 0.53 8.27 -8.49
N CYS A 110 0.58 7.36 -7.51
CA CYS A 110 -0.35 6.22 -7.45
C CYS A 110 -1.80 6.66 -7.32
N SER A 111 -2.10 7.62 -6.44
CA SER A 111 -3.46 8.10 -6.21
C SER A 111 -4.02 8.81 -7.44
N ARG A 112 -3.21 9.63 -8.12
CA ARG A 112 -3.62 10.27 -9.40
C ARG A 112 -3.84 9.24 -10.50
N ALA A 113 -2.93 8.28 -10.67
CA ALA A 113 -3.09 7.22 -11.66
C ALA A 113 -4.38 6.40 -11.42
N MET A 114 -4.68 6.06 -10.16
CA MET A 114 -5.92 5.39 -9.79
C MET A 114 -7.15 6.26 -10.11
N TRP A 115 -7.13 7.54 -9.75
CA TRP A 115 -8.22 8.46 -10.07
C TRP A 115 -8.46 8.53 -11.57
N GLN A 116 -7.39 8.69 -12.35
CA GLN A 116 -7.45 8.90 -13.79
C GLN A 116 -7.79 7.63 -14.58
N LYS A 117 -7.39 6.45 -14.12
CA LYS A 117 -7.68 5.16 -14.80
C LYS A 117 -8.99 4.52 -14.37
N LEU A 118 -9.42 4.76 -13.13
CA LEU A 118 -10.51 4.01 -12.52
C LEU A 118 -11.61 4.93 -11.99
N LEU A 119 -11.34 5.72 -10.94
CA LEU A 119 -12.43 6.41 -10.23
C LEU A 119 -13.12 7.45 -11.11
N GLY A 120 -12.36 8.28 -11.84
CA GLY A 120 -12.92 9.26 -12.76
C GLY A 120 -13.73 8.60 -13.88
N PRO A 121 -13.11 7.79 -14.76
CA PRO A 121 -13.81 7.26 -15.93
C PRO A 121 -14.87 6.20 -15.61
N VAL A 122 -14.57 5.26 -14.72
CA VAL A 122 -15.43 4.07 -14.50
C VAL A 122 -16.52 4.34 -13.49
N LEU A 123 -16.23 5.12 -12.44
CA LEU A 123 -17.19 5.37 -11.36
C LEU A 123 -17.98 6.67 -11.56
N LEU A 124 -17.34 7.71 -12.10
CA LEU A 124 -17.93 9.05 -12.21
C LEU A 124 -18.20 9.50 -13.66
N GLY A 125 -17.81 8.70 -14.67
CA GLY A 125 -17.97 9.05 -16.08
C GLY A 125 -17.13 10.27 -16.53
N VAL A 126 -16.12 10.66 -15.75
CA VAL A 126 -15.24 11.78 -16.05
C VAL A 126 -14.26 11.38 -17.14
N GLN A 127 -14.22 12.16 -18.22
CA GLN A 127 -13.23 11.99 -19.29
C GLN A 127 -11.88 12.52 -18.83
N VAL A 128 -10.84 11.69 -18.96
CA VAL A 128 -9.47 12.06 -18.63
C VAL A 128 -8.68 12.18 -19.93
N PRO A 129 -8.06 13.34 -20.21
CA PRO A 129 -7.28 13.50 -21.43
C PRO A 129 -6.12 12.50 -21.48
N PRO A 130 -5.88 11.82 -22.61
CA PRO A 130 -4.83 10.81 -22.73
C PRO A 130 -3.43 11.33 -22.35
N GLU A 131 -3.11 12.59 -22.67
CA GLU A 131 -1.85 13.24 -22.34
C GLU A 131 -1.65 13.44 -20.83
N THR A 132 -2.74 13.72 -20.10
CA THR A 132 -2.71 13.86 -18.64
C THR A 132 -2.43 12.52 -17.97
N LEU A 133 -3.06 11.46 -18.48
CA LEU A 133 -2.82 10.10 -18.01
C LEU A 133 -1.39 9.65 -18.33
N ALA A 134 -0.92 9.87 -19.56
CA ALA A 134 0.44 9.51 -19.96
C ALA A 134 1.50 10.20 -19.11
N SER A 135 1.34 11.50 -18.83
CA SER A 135 2.25 12.25 -17.95
C SER A 135 2.27 11.67 -16.52
N THR A 136 1.10 11.34 -15.98
CA THR A 136 0.96 10.75 -14.64
C THR A 136 1.60 9.37 -14.56
N LEU A 137 1.47 8.55 -15.61
CA LEU A 137 2.11 7.24 -15.69
C LEU A 137 3.63 7.35 -15.81
N ALA A 138 4.13 8.26 -16.65
CA ALA A 138 5.56 8.50 -16.76
C ALA A 138 6.17 9.00 -15.43
N GLU A 139 5.44 9.80 -14.66
CA GLU A 139 5.86 10.20 -13.31
C GLU A 139 5.84 9.03 -12.33
N LEU A 140 4.81 8.19 -12.38
CA LEU A 140 4.74 6.98 -11.58
C LEU A 140 5.92 6.04 -11.88
N ASP A 141 6.24 5.81 -13.15
CA ASP A 141 7.37 4.96 -13.56
C ASP A 141 8.70 5.51 -13.02
N ARG A 142 8.92 6.83 -13.07
CA ARG A 142 10.09 7.46 -12.43
C ARG A 142 10.13 7.24 -10.92
N ASN A 143 8.99 7.34 -10.23
CA ASN A 143 8.91 7.12 -8.79
C ASN A 143 9.14 5.65 -8.43
N LEU A 144 8.68 4.70 -9.26
CA LEU A 144 8.96 3.27 -9.10
C LEU A 144 10.44 2.97 -9.32
N GLN A 145 11.07 3.56 -10.34
CA GLN A 145 12.50 3.45 -10.55
C GLN A 145 13.30 3.99 -9.36
N LEU A 146 12.89 5.14 -8.79
CA LEU A 146 13.51 5.68 -7.57
C LEU A 146 13.29 4.78 -6.35
N LEU A 147 12.12 4.15 -6.22
CA LEU A 147 11.85 3.17 -5.17
C LEU A 147 12.86 2.02 -5.25
N GLU A 148 13.09 1.49 -6.45
CA GLU A 148 14.03 0.40 -6.71
C GLU A 148 15.49 0.83 -6.50
N ASP A 149 15.95 1.87 -7.19
CA ASP A 149 17.36 2.27 -7.21
C ASP A 149 17.85 2.91 -5.90
N LYS A 150 16.99 3.66 -5.21
CA LYS A 150 17.38 4.36 -3.98
C LYS A 150 17.11 3.54 -2.73
N PHE A 151 15.90 2.98 -2.61
CA PHE A 151 15.42 2.42 -1.35
C PHE A 151 15.58 0.90 -1.30
N LEU A 152 15.13 0.16 -2.32
CA LEU A 152 15.19 -1.30 -2.31
C LEU A 152 16.60 -1.84 -2.59
N LYS A 153 17.18 -1.45 -3.74
CA LYS A 153 18.45 -2.00 -4.25
C LYS A 153 18.47 -3.53 -4.16
N ASP A 154 19.56 -4.09 -3.65
CA ASP A 154 19.71 -5.53 -3.38
C ASP A 154 19.30 -5.92 -1.94
N GLN A 155 18.57 -5.07 -1.22
CA GLN A 155 18.16 -5.34 0.16
C GLN A 155 16.87 -6.17 0.22
N ALA A 156 16.65 -6.84 1.36
CA ALA A 156 15.43 -7.60 1.60
C ALA A 156 14.20 -6.69 1.83
N PHE A 157 14.42 -5.50 2.42
CA PHE A 157 13.39 -4.51 2.76
C PHE A 157 13.92 -3.10 2.52
N LEU A 158 13.02 -2.12 2.41
CA LEU A 158 13.33 -0.74 1.95
C LEU A 158 14.31 0.03 2.83
N THR A 159 14.44 -0.35 4.11
CA THR A 159 15.23 0.41 5.09
C THR A 159 16.24 -0.48 5.83
N GLY A 160 16.45 -1.72 5.38
CA GLY A 160 17.42 -2.63 5.98
C GLY A 160 17.02 -4.11 5.92
N PRO A 161 17.51 -4.93 6.87
CA PRO A 161 17.33 -6.39 6.83
C PRO A 161 15.97 -6.89 7.35
N HIS A 162 15.15 -6.02 7.93
CA HIS A 162 13.85 -6.36 8.51
C HIS A 162 12.74 -5.48 7.95
N ILE A 163 11.53 -6.04 7.87
CA ILE A 163 10.32 -5.30 7.49
C ILE A 163 10.07 -4.15 8.46
N SER A 164 9.66 -2.99 7.94
CA SER A 164 9.33 -1.81 8.73
C SER A 164 8.01 -1.18 8.28
N VAL A 165 7.61 -0.09 8.94
CA VAL A 165 6.46 0.71 8.48
C VAL A 165 6.67 1.30 7.09
N ALA A 166 7.92 1.47 6.63
CA ALA A 166 8.21 1.89 5.27
C ALA A 166 7.68 0.87 4.25
N ASP A 167 8.02 -0.40 4.43
CA ASP A 167 7.58 -1.49 3.57
C ASP A 167 6.05 -1.66 3.58
N LEU A 168 5.43 -1.49 4.75
CA LEU A 168 3.98 -1.58 4.88
C LEU A 168 3.26 -0.47 4.11
N VAL A 169 3.75 0.77 4.19
CA VAL A 169 3.18 1.87 3.41
C VAL A 169 3.39 1.62 1.92
N ALA A 170 4.61 1.25 1.52
CA ALA A 170 4.97 0.94 0.13
C ALA A 170 4.06 -0.10 -0.50
N ILE A 171 3.88 -1.26 0.16
CA ILE A 171 3.08 -2.34 -0.40
C ILE A 171 1.62 -1.91 -0.57
N THR A 172 1.05 -1.17 0.38
CA THR A 172 -0.35 -0.74 0.27
C THR A 172 -0.60 0.27 -0.86
N GLU A 173 0.43 1.02 -1.25
CA GLU A 173 0.45 1.91 -2.42
C GLU A 173 0.48 1.11 -3.71
N LEU A 174 1.46 0.21 -3.82
CA LEU A 174 1.63 -0.67 -4.98
C LEU A 174 0.43 -1.61 -5.18
N MET A 175 -0.27 -1.95 -4.10
CA MET A 175 -1.46 -2.78 -4.16
C MET A 175 -2.54 -2.21 -5.10
N HIS A 176 -2.67 -0.88 -5.18
CA HIS A 176 -3.62 -0.27 -6.11
C HIS A 176 -3.24 -0.43 -7.58
N LEU A 177 -1.94 -0.51 -7.88
CA LEU A 177 -1.44 -0.72 -9.23
C LEU A 177 -1.65 -2.17 -9.67
N GLY A 178 -1.39 -3.12 -8.75
CA GLY A 178 -1.53 -4.56 -8.99
C GLY A 178 -2.96 -5.04 -9.24
N CYS A 179 -3.97 -4.38 -8.65
CA CYS A 179 -5.38 -4.73 -8.87
C CYS A 179 -5.86 -4.63 -10.33
N ARG A 180 -5.07 -4.10 -11.27
CA ARG A 180 -5.47 -3.97 -12.69
C ARG A 180 -4.38 -4.22 -13.74
N ALA A 181 -3.24 -4.81 -13.39
CA ALA A 181 -2.28 -5.29 -14.41
C ALA A 181 -2.81 -6.51 -15.20
N GLY A 182 -4.03 -6.99 -14.92
CA GLY A 182 -4.76 -7.99 -15.72
C GLY A 182 -5.61 -7.41 -16.86
N ALA A 183 -5.60 -6.10 -17.09
CA ALA A 183 -6.31 -5.47 -18.20
C ALA A 183 -5.34 -4.63 -19.05
N GLY A 184 -4.62 -5.32 -19.94
CA GLY A 184 -4.09 -4.77 -21.18
C GLY A 184 -3.09 -3.62 -21.05
N THR A 185 -1.82 -3.94 -20.80
CA THR A 185 -0.71 -3.28 -21.50
C THR A 185 0.27 -4.35 -21.92
N SER A 186 0.22 -4.65 -23.21
CA SER A 186 1.19 -5.41 -23.98
C SER A 186 2.60 -4.85 -23.79
N LEU A 187 3.43 -5.58 -23.04
CA LEU A 187 4.87 -5.68 -23.28
C LEU A 187 5.09 -7.00 -24.03
N GLN A 188 4.57 -7.07 -25.24
CA GLN A 188 4.97 -8.05 -26.24
C GLN A 188 5.35 -7.26 -27.48
N ASP A 189 6.61 -6.86 -27.56
CA ASP A 189 7.33 -6.69 -28.81
C ASP A 189 8.82 -6.94 -28.52
N GLY A 190 9.33 -8.01 -29.11
CA GLY A 190 10.70 -8.49 -28.86
C GLY A 190 10.87 -10.01 -28.95
N LYS A 191 10.15 -10.70 -29.86
CA LYS A 191 10.54 -12.05 -30.28
C LYS A 191 11.38 -11.93 -31.55
N SER A 192 12.69 -12.12 -31.41
CA SER A 192 13.47 -13.14 -32.14
C SER A 192 14.94 -12.74 -32.19
N GLN A 193 15.80 -13.45 -31.45
CA GLN A 193 16.92 -14.16 -32.05
C GLN A 193 17.62 -15.09 -31.04
N MET A 194 17.90 -16.30 -31.54
CA MET A 194 18.93 -17.25 -31.15
C MET A 194 18.69 -18.19 -29.95
N GLU A 195 18.22 -19.39 -30.30
CA GLU A 195 18.65 -20.64 -29.68
C GLU A 195 20.19 -20.74 -29.69
N GLY A 196 20.78 -21.14 -28.56
CA GLY A 196 22.19 -21.56 -28.53
C GLY A 196 22.92 -21.22 -27.24
N THR A 197 23.12 -22.25 -26.41
CA THR A 197 24.25 -22.44 -25.49
C THR A 197 24.47 -21.49 -24.30
N GLY A 198 24.46 -22.09 -23.10
CA GLY A 198 25.51 -21.86 -22.10
C GLY A 198 25.23 -20.79 -21.05
N SER A 199 24.92 -21.27 -19.84
CA SER A 199 25.34 -20.79 -18.52
C SER A 199 25.64 -19.29 -18.28
N ILE A 200 25.08 -18.81 -17.15
CA ILE A 200 25.51 -17.70 -16.27
C ILE A 200 24.58 -16.46 -16.28
N ALA A 201 24.16 -16.13 -15.04
CA ALA A 201 23.73 -14.84 -14.49
C ALA A 201 22.31 -14.31 -14.76
N GLY A 202 21.62 -14.04 -13.63
CA GLY A 202 20.91 -12.79 -13.38
C GLY A 202 19.52 -12.66 -14.00
N ASN A 203 18.48 -12.88 -13.19
CA ASN A 203 17.21 -12.14 -13.25
C ASN A 203 16.32 -12.56 -12.07
N SER A 204 16.37 -11.79 -10.98
CA SER A 204 15.52 -11.94 -9.80
C SER A 204 14.67 -10.69 -9.58
N THR A 205 13.87 -10.31 -10.57
CA THR A 205 12.85 -9.25 -10.43
C THR A 205 11.42 -9.79 -10.40
N GLY A 206 11.23 -11.11 -10.20
CA GLY A 206 9.96 -11.76 -10.53
C GLY A 206 9.16 -12.50 -9.45
N THR A 207 9.61 -12.60 -8.19
CA THR A 207 9.06 -13.65 -7.28
C THR A 207 8.38 -13.20 -5.98
N TRP A 208 8.37 -11.92 -5.63
CA TRP A 208 7.74 -11.48 -4.36
C TRP A 208 6.30 -10.96 -4.51
N LEU A 209 5.90 -10.50 -5.70
CA LEU A 209 4.56 -9.94 -5.96
C LEU A 209 3.49 -11.00 -6.28
N SER A 210 3.86 -12.27 -6.45
CA SER A 210 2.97 -13.34 -6.93
C SER A 210 2.48 -14.31 -5.85
N LEU A 211 2.92 -14.18 -4.59
CA LEU A 211 2.71 -15.22 -3.58
C LEU A 211 1.62 -14.96 -2.53
N ILE A 212 0.87 -13.86 -2.62
CA ILE A 212 -0.30 -13.64 -1.75
C ILE A 212 -1.56 -13.55 -2.62
N PRO A 213 -2.39 -14.61 -2.67
CA PRO A 213 -3.72 -14.51 -3.24
C PRO A 213 -4.55 -13.51 -2.42
N TRP A 214 -5.00 -12.44 -3.07
CA TRP A 214 -5.43 -11.19 -2.44
C TRP A 214 -6.72 -11.31 -1.60
N TRP A 215 -7.51 -12.36 -1.83
CA TRP A 215 -8.67 -12.72 -1.00
C TRP A 215 -8.30 -13.16 0.41
N THR A 216 -7.09 -13.68 0.62
CA THR A 216 -6.63 -14.18 1.92
C THR A 216 -6.46 -13.07 2.96
N VAL A 217 -6.18 -11.83 2.51
CA VAL A 217 -6.05 -10.64 3.38
C VAL A 217 -7.41 -10.01 3.70
N LEU A 218 -8.43 -10.26 2.87
CA LEU A 218 -9.75 -9.63 2.96
C LEU A 218 -10.84 -10.52 3.58
N GLY A 219 -10.55 -11.79 3.90
CA GLY A 219 -11.52 -12.68 4.57
C GLY A 219 -12.82 -12.92 3.79
N CYS A 220 -12.83 -12.70 2.46
CA CYS A 220 -13.96 -13.02 1.61
C CYS A 220 -13.79 -14.42 1.02
N GLU A 221 -14.40 -15.43 1.65
CA GLU A 221 -14.66 -16.72 1.00
C GLU A 221 -15.77 -16.52 -0.03
N ALA A 222 -15.41 -16.36 -1.30
CA ALA A 222 -16.31 -16.60 -2.42
C ALA A 222 -15.81 -17.86 -3.15
N SER A 223 -16.55 -18.95 -2.95
CA SER A 223 -16.36 -20.28 -3.53
C SER A 223 -16.19 -20.22 -5.05
N LEU A 224 -15.24 -20.98 -5.63
CA LEU A 224 -15.29 -21.60 -6.98
C LEU A 224 -14.01 -22.43 -7.29
N PRO A 225 -14.05 -23.31 -8.31
CA PRO A 225 -14.06 -24.78 -8.24
C PRO A 225 -12.69 -25.45 -8.06
N GLN A 226 -12.69 -26.67 -7.50
CA GLN A 226 -11.51 -27.53 -7.28
C GLN A 226 -10.65 -27.73 -8.54
N ALA A 227 -9.40 -27.24 -8.49
CA ALA A 227 -8.31 -27.70 -9.35
C ALA A 227 -7.21 -28.36 -8.50
N ARG A 228 -6.74 -29.50 -8.97
CA ARG A 228 -6.01 -30.54 -8.24
C ARG A 228 -4.59 -30.11 -7.84
N GLY A 229 -4.23 -30.47 -6.62
CA GLY A 229 -2.91 -31.03 -6.31
C GLY A 229 -1.71 -30.10 -6.34
N HIS A 230 -1.57 -29.23 -5.34
CA HIS A 230 -0.25 -28.86 -4.81
C HIS A 230 -0.34 -28.64 -3.29
N LYS A 231 0.50 -29.36 -2.54
CA LYS A 231 0.56 -29.31 -1.07
C LYS A 231 0.91 -27.88 -0.63
N SER A 232 -0.02 -27.22 0.06
CA SER A 232 0.23 -25.93 0.70
C SER A 232 1.25 -26.09 1.84
N ARG A 233 2.40 -25.42 1.75
CA ARG A 233 3.15 -25.05 2.95
C ARG A 233 2.39 -23.90 3.60
N ARG A 234 1.88 -24.14 4.80
CA ARG A 234 1.41 -23.10 5.71
C ARG A 234 2.62 -22.23 6.07
N LEU A 235 2.61 -20.99 5.61
CA LEU A 235 3.40 -19.90 6.16
C LEU A 235 2.39 -18.83 6.54
N TRP A 236 1.89 -18.90 7.78
CA TRP A 236 1.43 -17.82 8.68
C TRP A 236 1.08 -18.49 10.00
#